data_AF-A0A9E3D179-F1
#
_entry.id   AF-A0A9E3D179-F1
#
_cell.length_a   1.000
_cell.length_b   1.000
_cell.length_c   1.000
_cell.angle_alpha   90.00
_cell.angle_beta   90.00
_cell.angle_gamma   90.00
#
_symmetry.space_group_name_H-M   'P 1'
#
loop_
_entity.id
_entity.type
_entity.pdbx_description
1 polymer ?
#
loop_
_entity_poly.entity_id
_entity_poly.type
_entity_poly.pdbx_seq_one_letter_code
_entity_poly.pdbx_strand_id
1 'polypeptide(L)' 'MAAIESTPEMAAAVYATMARNLAVVRRRLGRPLTLADKILLGHLDDPEHQELEPGKSYLLVRPDRVVFQDVL' A
#
# COMPACT_ATOMS: atom_id res chain seq x y z
N MET A 1 19.78 22.50 -1.65
CA MET A 1 18.30 22.46 -1.65
C MET A 1 17.90 21.01 -1.40
N ALA A 2 17.06 20.74 -0.39
CA ALA A 2 16.55 19.39 -0.18
C ALA A 2 15.73 18.98 -1.42
N ALA A 3 16.01 17.79 -1.97
CA ALA A 3 15.23 17.26 -3.08
C ALA A 3 13.82 16.92 -2.57
N ILE A 4 12.80 17.35 -3.31
CA ILE A 4 11.41 16.97 -3.00
C ILE A 4 11.25 15.51 -3.42
N GLU A 5 11.09 14.60 -2.46
CA GLU A 5 10.98 13.15 -2.72
C GLU A 5 9.65 12.78 -3.41
N SER A 6 8.61 13.61 -3.25
CA SER A 6 7.28 13.41 -3.86
C SER A 6 7.27 13.82 -5.34
N THR A 7 8.09 13.16 -6.17
CA THR A 7 8.14 13.45 -7.60
C THR A 7 7.02 12.72 -8.38
N PRO A 8 6.70 13.16 -9.61
CA PRO A 8 5.78 12.43 -10.48
C PRO A 8 6.22 10.97 -10.73
N GLU A 9 7.53 10.72 -10.83
CA GLU A 9 8.09 9.39 -11.04
C GLU A 9 7.85 8.48 -9.83
N MET A 10 8.01 9.01 -8.62
CA MET A 10 7.67 8.31 -7.38
C MET A 10 6.19 7.94 -7.36
N ALA A 11 5.30 8.89 -7.64
CA ALA A 11 3.85 8.63 -7.68
C ALA A 11 3.47 7.57 -8.74
N ALA A 12 4.07 7.63 -9.92
CA ALA A 12 3.84 6.66 -10.98
C ALA A 12 4.27 5.23 -10.56
N ALA A 13 5.42 5.10 -9.89
CA ALA A 13 5.90 3.82 -9.36
C ALA A 13 4.97 3.25 -8.27
N VAL A 14 4.46 4.10 -7.38
CA VAL A 14 3.48 3.71 -6.35
C VAL A 14 2.22 3.16 -7.02
N TYR A 15 1.63 3.90 -7.98
CA TYR A 15 0.44 3.43 -8.68
C TYR A 15 0.66 2.12 -9.46
N ALA A 16 1.84 1.93 -10.06
CA ALA A 16 2.18 0.68 -10.74
C ALA A 16 2.26 -0.49 -9.76
N THR A 17 2.84 -0.30 -8.58
CA THR A 17 2.89 -1.32 -7.52
C THR A 17 1.51 -1.62 -6.96
N MET A 18 0.73 -0.59 -6.63
CA MET A 18 -0.65 -0.76 -6.18
C MET A 18 -1.49 -1.54 -7.20
N ALA A 19 -1.37 -1.23 -8.49
CA ALA A 19 -2.13 -1.93 -9.53
C ALA A 19 -1.81 -3.43 -9.57
N ARG A 20 -0.53 -3.81 -9.48
CA ARG A 20 -0.09 -5.21 -9.43
C ARG A 20 -0.62 -5.93 -8.19
N ASN A 21 -0.46 -5.33 -7.01
CA ASN A 21 -0.90 -5.92 -5.74
C ASN A 21 -2.42 -6.06 -5.68
N LEU A 22 -3.16 -5.05 -6.16
CA LEU A 22 -4.62 -5.09 -6.16
C LEU A 22 -5.20 -6.12 -7.13
N ALA A 23 -4.49 -6.47 -8.21
CA ALA A 23 -4.91 -7.58 -9.07
C ALA A 23 -4.94 -8.92 -8.28
N VAL A 24 -3.91 -9.16 -7.46
CA VAL A 24 -3.83 -10.33 -6.57
C VAL A 24 -4.92 -10.27 -5.49
N VAL A 25 -5.02 -9.15 -4.78
CA VAL A 25 -5.98 -8.97 -3.67
C VAL A 25 -7.43 -9.12 -4.15
N ARG A 26 -7.78 -8.58 -5.31
CA ARG A 26 -9.13 -8.72 -5.90
C ARG A 26 -9.46 -10.18 -6.21
N ARG A 27 -8.51 -10.92 -6.77
CA ARG A 27 -8.66 -12.35 -7.05
C ARG A 27 -8.88 -13.14 -5.75
N ARG A 28 -8.12 -12.83 -4.69
CA ARG A 28 -8.18 -13.55 -3.40
C ARG A 28 -9.45 -13.26 -2.60
N LEU A 29 -9.91 -11.99 -2.58
CA LEU A 29 -11.04 -11.59 -1.73
C LEU A 29 -12.40 -11.70 -2.41
N GLY A 30 -12.48 -11.69 -3.75
CA GLY A 30 -13.73 -11.90 -4.49
C GLY A 30 -14.84 -10.87 -4.23
N ARG A 31 -14.52 -9.70 -3.66
CA ARG A 31 -15.49 -8.63 -3.32
C ARG A 31 -15.00 -7.25 -3.75
N PRO A 32 -15.90 -6.26 -3.94
CA PRO A 32 -15.50 -4.87 -4.16
C PRO A 32 -14.65 -4.34 -3.00
N LEU A 33 -13.65 -3.53 -3.34
CA LEU A 33 -12.74 -2.90 -2.39
C LEU A 33 -13.10 -1.43 -2.22
N THR A 34 -13.12 -0.95 -0.98
CA THR A 34 -13.22 0.48 -0.67
C THR A 34 -11.93 1.21 -1.06
N LEU A 35 -11.92 2.54 -0.99
CA LEU A 35 -10.70 3.31 -1.22
C LEU A 35 -9.61 2.95 -0.19
N ALA A 36 -9.98 2.85 1.09
CA ALA A 36 -9.05 2.50 2.16
C ALA A 36 -8.45 1.09 1.94
N ASP A 37 -9.29 0.12 1.55
CA ASP A 37 -8.82 -1.23 1.20
C ASP A 37 -7.80 -1.16 0.04
N LYS A 38 -8.10 -0.38 -1.01
CA LYS A 38 -7.20 -0.26 -2.17
C LYS A 38 -5.86 0.36 -1.80
N ILE A 39 -5.87 1.37 -0.93
CA ILE A 39 -4.64 2.00 -0.45
C ILE A 39 -3.88 1.00 0.41
N LEU A 40 -4.44 0.52 1.52
CA LEU A 40 -3.73 -0.36 2.44
C LEU A 40 -3.26 -1.67 1.77
N LEU A 41 -4.17 -2.37 1.09
CA LEU A 41 -3.85 -3.67 0.47
C LEU A 41 -3.02 -3.52 -0.80
N GLY A 42 -3.00 -2.32 -1.40
CA GLY A 42 -2.11 -1.99 -2.52
C GLY A 42 -0.65 -1.91 -2.12
N HIS A 43 -0.34 -1.69 -0.83
CA HIS A 43 1.01 -1.55 -0.30
C HIS A 43 1.50 -2.79 0.47
N LEU A 44 0.85 -3.95 0.29
CA LEU A 44 1.31 -5.21 0.91
C LEU A 44 2.70 -5.60 0.41
N ASP A 45 3.50 -6.15 1.32
CA ASP A 45 4.81 -6.73 0.98
C ASP A 45 4.67 -8.02 0.17
N ASP A 46 3.81 -8.93 0.63
CA ASP A 46 3.46 -10.18 -0.07
C ASP A 46 1.93 -10.30 -0.20
N PRO A 47 1.35 -9.80 -1.30
CA PRO A 47 -0.10 -9.86 -1.51
C PRO A 47 -0.63 -11.27 -1.76
N GLU A 48 0.21 -12.26 -2.08
CA GLU A 48 -0.23 -13.63 -2.38
C GLU A 48 -0.45 -14.42 -1.09
N HIS A 49 0.45 -14.27 -0.10
CA HIS A 49 0.44 -15.07 1.12
C HIS A 49 -0.04 -14.32 2.37
N GLN A 50 -0.12 -12.98 2.35
CA GLN A 50 -0.63 -12.20 3.48
C GLN A 50 -2.02 -12.68 3.93
N GLU A 51 -2.21 -12.83 5.24
CA GLU A 51 -3.53 -13.08 5.85
C GLU A 51 -4.41 -11.82 5.80
N LEU A 52 -5.65 -11.94 5.35
CA LEU A 52 -6.55 -10.82 5.06
C LEU A 52 -7.89 -10.94 5.81
N GLU A 53 -7.85 -11.21 7.11
CA GLU A 53 -9.04 -11.22 7.97
C GLU A 53 -9.30 -9.82 8.58
N PRO A 54 -10.40 -9.16 8.21
CA PRO A 54 -10.72 -7.83 8.72
C PRO A 54 -10.83 -7.80 10.25
N GLY A 55 -10.16 -6.82 10.87
CA GLY A 55 -10.19 -6.64 12.32
C GLY A 55 -9.37 -7.66 13.13
N LYS A 56 -8.65 -8.59 12.47
CA LYS A 56 -7.82 -9.58 13.15
C LYS A 56 -6.39 -9.64 12.62
N SER A 57 -6.21 -9.71 11.31
CA SER A 57 -4.88 -9.89 10.73
C SER A 57 -4.03 -8.63 10.89
N TYR A 58 -2.75 -8.82 11.21
CA TYR A 58 -1.73 -7.77 11.14
C TYR A 58 -1.18 -7.71 9.71
N LEU A 59 -1.23 -6.53 9.09
CA LEU A 59 -0.81 -6.35 7.70
C LEU A 59 0.66 -5.95 7.62
N LEU A 60 1.45 -6.69 6.84
CA LEU A 60 2.81 -6.30 6.49
C LEU A 60 2.77 -5.40 5.26
N VAL A 61 2.98 -4.11 5.47
CA VAL A 61 2.95 -3.08 4.43
C VAL A 61 4.32 -2.46 4.18
N ARG A 62 4.51 -1.90 2.99
CA ARG A 62 5.67 -1.09 2.58
C ARG A 62 5.24 0.37 2.45
N PRO A 63 5.37 1.20 3.50
CA PRO A 63 5.12 2.64 3.39
C PRO A 63 6.09 3.28 2.39
N ASP A 64 5.60 4.17 1.53
CA ASP A 64 6.44 4.77 0.50
C ASP A 64 7.32 5.91 1.02
N ARG A 65 6.92 6.53 2.14
CA ARG A 65 7.65 7.63 2.77
C ARG A 65 7.37 7.70 4.27
N VAL A 66 8.33 8.27 5.00
CA VAL A 66 8.20 8.59 6.42
C VAL A 66 8.56 10.04 6.63
N VAL A 67 7.74 10.76 7.39
CA VAL A 67 8.05 12.12 7.81
C VAL A 67 8.14 12.12 9.32
N PHE A 68 9.30 12.52 9.82
CA PHE A 68 9.52 12.70 11.25
C PHE A 68 9.25 14.15 11.63
N GLN A 69 8.56 14.33 12.74
CA GLN A 69 8.42 15.59 13.43
C GLN A 69 9.46 15.63 14.56
N ASP A 70 9.91 16.83 14.92
CA ASP A 70 10.69 17.03 16.15
C ASP A 70 9.86 16.60 17.37
N VAL A 71 10.51 16.22 18.46
CA VAL A 71 9.81 15.92 19.71
C VAL A 71 9.93 17.17 20.58
N LEU A 72 8.79 17.66 21.12
CA LEU A 72 8.73 18.79 22.05
C LEU A 72 9.42 18.48 23.39
#